data_AF-A0A354ECD8-F1
#
_entry.id   AF-A0A354ECD8-F1
#
_cell.length_a   1.000
_cell.length_b   1.000
_cell.length_c   1.000
_cell.angle_alpha   90.00
_cell.angle_beta   90.00
_cell.angle_gamma   90.00
#
_symmetry.space_group_name_H-M   'P 1'
#
loop_
_entity.id
_entity.type
_entity.pdbx_description
1 polymer ?
#
loop_
_entity_poly.entity_id
_entity_poly.type
_entity_poly.pdbx_seq_one_letter_code
_entity_poly.pdbx_strand_id
1 'polypeptide(L)'
;MKLIFGNISILALAFLYWFAVDYLYAKNFELYHPYKWLMQLSFLVFALISFEHTYQAIPALDRKRRVMFSLIAPCVLAVIFLIVLYRFGIDFHLWVGYLLMSG
;
A
#
# COMPACT_ATOMS: atom_id res chain seq x y z
N MET A 1 -14.52 -15.07 5.15
CA MET A 1 -13.59 -14.53 6.17
C MET A 1 -12.13 -14.56 5.74
N LYS A 2 -11.56 -15.70 5.28
CA LYS A 2 -10.14 -15.78 4.87
C LYS A 2 -9.71 -14.73 3.81
N LEU A 3 -10.54 -14.51 2.78
CA LEU A 3 -10.31 -13.50 1.74
C LEU A 3 -10.17 -12.08 2.29
N ILE A 4 -11.08 -11.71 3.21
CA ILE A 4 -11.13 -10.38 3.81
C ILE A 4 -9.90 -10.20 4.70
N PHE A 5 -9.60 -11.20 5.54
CA PHE A 5 -8.43 -11.18 6.41
C PHE A 5 -7.10 -11.10 5.63
N GLY A 6 -6.98 -11.84 4.52
CA GLY A 6 -5.79 -11.78 3.66
C GLY A 6 -5.59 -10.39 3.05
N ASN A 7 -6.64 -9.78 2.51
CA ASN A 7 -6.55 -8.42 1.98
C ASN A 7 -6.29 -7.35 3.05
N ILE A 8 -6.85 -7.49 4.26
CA ILE A 8 -6.52 -6.63 5.41
C ILE A 8 -5.04 -6.79 5.80
N SER A 9 -4.51 -8.01 5.77
CA SER A 9 -3.11 -8.28 6.10
C SER A 9 -2.17 -7.66 5.07
N ILE A 10 -2.51 -7.76 3.79
CA ILE A 10 -1.79 -7.09 2.68
C ILE A 10 -1.79 -5.58 2.87
N LEU A 11 -2.94 -4.99 3.24
CA LEU A 11 -3.05 -3.56 3.54
C LEU A 11 -2.16 -3.17 4.74
N ALA A 12 -2.19 -3.94 5.83
CA ALA A 12 -1.36 -3.68 7.00
C ALA A 12 0.14 -3.75 6.68
N LEU A 13 0.56 -4.74 5.88
CA LEU A 13 1.94 -4.86 5.41
C LEU A 13 2.36 -3.70 4.51
N ALA A 14 1.45 -3.23 3.65
CA ALA A 14 1.69 -2.04 2.84
C ALA A 14 1.94 -0.80 3.70
N PHE A 15 1.11 -0.58 4.73
CA PHE A 15 1.30 0.51 5.69
C PHE A 15 2.62 0.41 6.44
N LEU A 16 2.98 -0.77 6.95
CA LEU A 16 4.25 -0.98 7.66
C LEU A 16 5.46 -0.74 6.74
N TYR A 17 5.38 -1.21 5.50
CA TYR A 17 6.42 -0.97 4.50
C TYR A 17 6.57 0.54 4.22
N TRP A 18 5.47 1.24 3.97
CA TRP A 18 5.51 2.68 3.73
C TRP A 18 6.07 3.44 4.93
N PHE A 19 5.68 3.09 6.16
CA PHE A 19 6.22 3.68 7.38
C PHE A 19 7.75 3.47 7.50
N ALA A 20 8.24 2.26 7.17
CA ALA A 20 9.67 1.97 7.20
C ALA A 20 10.45 2.76 6.12
N VAL A 21 9.90 2.87 4.91
CA VAL A 21 10.49 3.65 3.83
C VAL A 21 10.53 5.14 4.19
N ASP A 22 9.49 5.63 4.85
CA ASP A 22 9.38 7.01 5.33
C ASP A 22 10.37 7.33 6.46
N TYR A 23 10.54 6.41 7.41
CA TYR A 23 11.58 6.49 8.44
C TYR A 23 12.99 6.57 7.83
N LEU A 24 13.28 5.73 6.84
CA LEU A 24 14.58 5.73 6.15
C LEU A 24 14.82 7.04 5.40
N TYR A 25 13.77 7.61 4.80
CA TYR A 25 13.83 8.92 4.16
C TYR A 25 14.07 10.05 5.17
N ALA A 26 13.34 10.07 6.28
CA ALA A 26 13.51 11.10 7.32
C ALA A 26 14.94 11.13 7.88
N LYS A 27 15.61 9.97 7.94
CA LYS A 27 17.02 9.86 8.34
C LYS A 27 18.00 10.31 7.25
N ASN A 28 17.64 10.20 5.98
CA ASN A 28 18.51 10.43 4.82
C ASN A 28 17.85 11.36 3.79
N PHE A 29 17.94 12.67 4.02
CA PHE A 29 17.26 13.72 3.25
C PHE A 29 17.62 13.77 1.75
N GLU A 30 18.73 13.15 1.34
CA GLU A 30 19.21 13.12 -0.06
C GLU A 30 18.36 12.21 -0.98
N LEU A 31 17.43 11.43 -0.43
CA LEU A 31 16.68 10.39 -1.15
C LEU A 31 15.29 10.83 -1.69
N TYR A 32 15.02 12.13 -1.82
CA TYR A 32 13.67 12.64 -2.16
C TYR A 32 13.08 12.07 -3.46
N HIS A 33 13.87 12.05 -4.54
CA HIS A 33 13.41 11.50 -5.83
C HIS A 33 13.24 9.98 -5.81
N PRO A 34 14.21 9.16 -5.36
CA PRO A 34 14.03 7.70 -5.30
C PRO A 34 12.90 7.27 -4.37
N TYR A 35 12.61 8.05 -3.32
CA TYR A 35 11.51 7.79 -2.39
C TYR A 35 10.12 7.79 -3.06
N LYS A 36 9.82 8.80 -3.89
CA LYS A 36 8.51 8.89 -4.58
C LYS A 36 8.26 7.70 -5.50
N TRP A 37 9.28 7.30 -6.25
CA TRP A 37 9.22 6.13 -7.13
C TRP A 37 9.04 4.84 -6.33
N LEU A 38 9.75 4.69 -5.20
CA LEU A 38 9.65 3.51 -4.35
C LEU A 38 8.26 3.36 -3.71
N MET A 39 7.67 4.46 -3.25
CA MET A 39 6.28 4.50 -2.76
C MET A 39 5.27 4.12 -3.85
N GLN A 40 5.40 4.68 -5.05
CA GLN A 40 4.49 4.37 -6.17
C GLN A 40 4.64 2.92 -6.66
N LEU A 41 5.88 2.41 -6.74
CA LEU A 41 6.15 1.04 -7.14
C LEU A 41 5.65 0.03 -6.11
N SER A 42 5.89 0.28 -4.82
CA SER A 42 5.39 -0.59 -3.75
C SER A 42 3.86 -0.65 -3.73
N PHE A 43 3.18 0.47 -3.99
CA PHE A 43 1.73 0.47 -4.17
C PHE A 43 1.28 -0.51 -5.27
N LEU A 44 1.91 -0.44 -6.45
CA LEU A 44 1.60 -1.36 -7.55
C LEU A 44 1.83 -2.82 -7.14
N VAL A 45 2.91 -3.10 -6.41
CA VAL A 45 3.22 -4.45 -5.90
C VAL A 45 2.13 -4.94 -4.96
N PHE A 46 1.71 -4.16 -3.96
CA PHE A 46 0.67 -4.57 -3.02
C PHE A 46 -0.70 -4.74 -3.69
N ALA A 47 -1.01 -3.91 -4.70
CA ALA A 47 -2.21 -4.08 -5.51
C ALA A 47 -2.18 -5.39 -6.31
N LEU A 48 -1.04 -5.75 -6.91
CA LEU A 48 -0.89 -7.02 -7.62
C LEU A 48 -0.99 -8.23 -6.69
N ILE A 49 -0.39 -8.16 -5.50
CA ILE A 49 -0.49 -9.21 -4.48
C ILE A 49 -1.95 -9.37 -4.03
N SER A 50 -2.68 -8.27 -3.81
CA SER A 50 -4.11 -8.29 -3.47
C SER A 50 -4.96 -8.88 -4.59
N PHE A 51 -4.68 -8.53 -5.85
CA PHE A 51 -5.34 -9.11 -7.01
C PHE A 51 -5.12 -10.61 -7.07
N GLU A 52 -3.86 -11.06 -7.00
CA GLU A 52 -3.51 -12.48 -7.08
C GLU A 52 -4.13 -13.28 -5.94
N HIS A 53 -4.02 -12.78 -4.70
CA HIS A 53 -4.63 -13.40 -3.54
C HIS A 53 -6.14 -13.56 -3.72
N THR A 54 -6.81 -12.51 -4.19
CA THR A 54 -8.26 -12.53 -4.41
C THR A 54 -8.60 -13.50 -5.54
N TYR A 55 -7.87 -13.48 -6.65
CA TYR A 55 -8.10 -14.35 -7.81
C TYR A 55 -7.96 -15.84 -7.48
N GLN A 56 -6.97 -16.20 -6.67
CA GLN A 56 -6.76 -17.58 -6.22
C GLN A 56 -7.82 -18.04 -5.22
N ALA A 57 -8.38 -17.12 -4.43
CA ALA A 57 -9.33 -17.44 -3.38
C ALA A 57 -10.79 -17.62 -3.87
N ILE A 58 -11.11 -17.24 -5.11
CA ILE A 58 -12.43 -17.45 -5.74
C ILE A 58 -12.35 -18.32 -7.02
N PRO A 59 -11.86 -19.57 -6.93
CA PRO A 59 -11.62 -20.41 -8.10
C PRO A 59 -12.90 -20.83 -8.82
N ALA A 60 -14.03 -20.89 -8.11
CA ALA A 60 -15.33 -21.37 -8.60
C ALA A 60 -16.03 -20.43 -9.60
N LEU A 61 -15.54 -19.19 -9.77
CA LEU A 61 -16.09 -18.24 -10.73
C LEU A 61 -15.47 -18.42 -12.12
N ASP A 62 -16.29 -18.24 -13.14
CA ASP A 62 -15.87 -18.13 -14.53
C ASP A 62 -14.85 -17.00 -14.71
N ARG A 63 -13.86 -17.22 -15.59
CA ARG A 63 -12.63 -16.39 -15.69
C ARG A 63 -12.89 -14.89 -15.73
N LYS A 64 -13.89 -14.43 -16.51
CA LYS A 64 -14.23 -13.01 -16.63
C LYS A 64 -14.73 -12.43 -15.30
N ARG A 65 -15.63 -13.13 -14.62
CA ARG A 65 -16.15 -12.73 -13.31
C ARG A 65 -15.04 -12.76 -12.26
N ARG A 66 -14.20 -13.80 -12.29
CA ARG A 66 -13.07 -13.93 -11.36
C ARG A 66 -12.13 -12.74 -11.44
N VAL A 67 -11.78 -12.29 -12.65
CA VAL A 67 -10.96 -11.07 -12.85
C VAL A 67 -11.68 -9.83 -12.31
N MET A 68 -12.96 -9.63 -12.63
CA MET A 68 -13.71 -8.46 -12.15
C MET A 68 -13.77 -8.38 -10.62
N PHE A 69 -14.07 -9.50 -9.95
CA PHE A 69 -14.09 -9.56 -8.49
C PHE A 69 -12.70 -9.36 -7.88
N SER A 70 -11.66 -9.85 -8.55
CA SER A 70 -10.27 -9.70 -8.09
C SER A 70 -9.74 -8.27 -8.20
N LEU A 71 -10.39 -7.41 -9.00
CA LEU A 71 -10.06 -5.99 -9.09
C LEU A 71 -10.65 -5.15 -7.94
N ILE A 72 -11.66 -5.64 -7.23
CA ILE A 72 -12.34 -4.85 -6.20
C ILE A 72 -11.38 -4.51 -5.06
N ALA A 73 -10.69 -5.52 -4.51
CA ALA A 73 -9.75 -5.33 -3.41
C ALA A 73 -8.57 -4.39 -3.77
N PRO A 74 -7.85 -4.56 -4.89
CA PRO A 74 -6.80 -3.63 -5.28
C PRO A 74 -7.33 -2.23 -5.62
N CYS A 75 -8.55 -2.07 -6.15
CA CYS A 75 -9.16 -0.76 -6.30
C CYS A 75 -9.42 -0.08 -4.94
N VAL A 76 -9.89 -0.82 -3.94
CA VAL A 76 -10.05 -0.29 -2.58
C VAL A 76 -8.70 0.12 -1.98
N LEU A 77 -7.66 -0.71 -2.14
CA LEU A 77 -6.28 -0.36 -1.78
C LEU A 77 -5.81 0.93 -2.47
N ALA A 78 -6.13 1.10 -3.76
CA ALA A 78 -5.81 2.31 -4.51
C ALA A 78 -6.47 3.56 -3.94
N VAL A 79 -7.75 3.47 -3.60
CA VAL A 79 -8.48 4.58 -3.00
C VAL A 79 -7.91 4.93 -1.62
N ILE A 80 -7.63 3.93 -0.78
CA ILE A 80 -7.01 4.17 0.54
C ILE A 80 -5.64 4.83 0.37
N PHE A 81 -4.82 4.35 -0.56
CA PHE A 81 -3.51 4.94 -0.85
C PHE A 81 -3.61 6.38 -1.33
N LEU A 82 -4.53 6.67 -2.26
CA LEU A 82 -4.79 8.04 -2.72
C LEU A 82 -5.26 8.95 -1.58
N ILE A 83 -6.11 8.45 -0.68
CA ILE A 83 -6.54 9.17 0.51
C ILE A 83 -5.35 9.45 1.42
N VAL A 84 -4.46 8.47 1.65
CA VAL A 84 -3.26 8.65 2.48
C VAL A 84 -2.34 9.70 1.85
N LEU A 85 -2.04 9.58 0.57
CA LEU A 85 -1.24 10.57 -0.18
C LEU A 85 -1.87 11.96 -0.18
N TYR A 86 -3.19 12.06 -0.32
CA TYR A 86 -3.89 13.34 -0.38
C TYR A 86 -4.01 13.99 1.01
N ARG A 87 -4.29 13.19 2.05
CA ARG A 87 -4.57 13.67 3.40
C ARG A 87 -3.32 13.94 4.21
N PHE A 88 -2.32 13.07 4.10
CA PHE A 88 -1.05 13.22 4.79
C PHE A 88 0.02 13.87 3.90
N GLY A 89 -0.29 14.07 2.62
CA GLY A 89 0.66 14.60 1.66
C GLY A 89 1.82 13.63 1.42
N ILE A 90 2.84 14.14 0.73
CA ILE A 90 4.19 13.59 0.89
C ILE A 90 4.59 13.77 2.37
N ASP A 91 4.11 14.81 3.04
CA ASP A 91 4.39 15.27 4.42
C ASP A 91 4.14 14.28 5.57
N PHE A 92 3.76 13.04 5.30
CA PHE A 92 3.85 11.95 6.27
C PHE A 92 5.29 11.83 6.85
N HIS A 93 6.31 12.09 6.01
CA HIS A 93 7.71 12.19 6.44
C HIS A 93 7.98 13.31 7.44
N LEU A 94 7.24 14.43 7.38
CA LEU A 94 7.40 15.51 8.36
C LEU A 94 6.86 15.07 9.72
N TRP A 95 5.77 14.31 9.76
CA TRP A 95 5.23 13.76 11.01
C TRP A 95 6.14 12.69 11.62
N VAL A 96 6.66 11.76 10.80
CA VAL A 96 7.64 10.77 11.25
C VAL A 96 8.95 11.44 11.70
N GLY A 97 9.43 12.42 10.94
CA GLY A 97 10.59 13.24 11.33
C GLY A 97 10.37 14.00 12.64
N TYR A 98 9.20 14.63 12.83
CA TYR A 98 8.84 15.30 14.09
C TYR A 98 8.83 14.33 15.27
N LEU A 99 8.19 13.17 15.12
CA LEU A 99 8.16 12.11 16.15
C LEU A 99 9.57 11.66 16.55
N LEU A 100 10.48 11.54 15.59
CA LEU A 100 11.85 11.08 15.83
C LEU A 100 12.80 12.16 16.35
N MET A 101 12.59 13.43 16.01
CA MET A 101 13.38 14.55 16.53
C MET A 101 12.88 15.10 17.87
N SER A 102 11.67 14.75 18.28
CA SER A 102 11.08 15.13 19.57
C SER A 102 11.42 14.20 20.75
N GLY A 103 12.25 13.17 20.52
CA GLY A 103 12.81 12.29 21.55
C GLY A 103 14.32 12.45 21.66
#